data_AF-A0A955DUN5-F1
#
_entry.id   AF-A0A955DUN5-F1
#
_cell.length_a   1.000
_cell.length_b   1.000
_cell.length_c   1.000
_cell.angle_alpha   90.00
_cell.angle_beta   90.00
_cell.angle_gamma   90.00
#
_symmetry.space_group_name_H-M   'P 1'
#
loop_
_entity.id
_entity.type
_entity.pdbx_description
1 polymer ?
#
loop_
_entity_poly.entity_id
_entity_poly.type
_entity_poly.pdbx_seq_one_letter_code
_entity_poly.pdbx_strand_id
1 'polypeptide(L)' 'HLVSLSWVDHDHWSGGVCPPSKVVETLLEVLLDDPPVGGIPRRFDASSIRRLMPAIDESVRARL' A
#
# COMPACT_ATOMS: atom_id res chain seq x y z
N HIS A 1 -11.83 5.66 0.89
CA HIS A 1 -10.58 6.32 1.32
C HIS A 1 -9.99 7.09 0.14
N LEU A 2 -9.29 8.20 0.37
CA LEU A 2 -8.48 8.85 -0.65
C LEU A 2 -7.03 8.47 -0.41
N VAL A 3 -6.43 7.79 -1.39
CA VAL A 3 -5.09 7.23 -1.30
C VAL A 3 -4.19 7.94 -2.29
N SER A 4 -2.99 8.30 -1.87
CA SER A 4 -1.92 8.74 -2.76
C SER A 4 -0.79 7.71 -2.79
N LEU A 5 -0.26 7.47 -3.99
CA LEU A 5 0.87 6.59 -4.23
C LEU A 5 1.97 7.43 -4.89
N SER A 6 3.15 7.48 -4.27
CA SER A 6 4.30 8.14 -4.88
C SER A 6 4.92 7.25 -5.95
N TRP A 7 5.63 7.82 -6.91
CA TRP A 7 6.33 7.04 -7.94
C TRP A 7 7.40 6.11 -7.33
N VAL A 8 8.06 6.55 -6.25
CA VAL A 8 9.06 5.75 -5.53
C VAL A 8 8.43 4.53 -4.87
N ASP A 9 7.25 4.67 -4.24
CA ASP A 9 6.54 3.54 -3.63
C ASP A 9 5.98 2.59 -4.69
N HIS A 10 5.48 3.14 -5.81
CA HIS A 10 5.02 2.36 -6.95
C HIS A 10 6.14 1.48 -7.53
N ASP A 11 7.30 2.07 -7.79
CA ASP A 11 8.47 1.35 -8.30
C ASP A 11 9.02 0.37 -7.25
N HIS A 12 9.02 0.75 -5.97
CA HIS A 12 9.47 -0.13 -4.89
C HIS A 12 8.67 -1.43 -4.77
N TRP A 13 7.35 -1.37 -4.97
CA TRP A 13 6.48 -2.56 -4.87
C TRP A 13 6.32 -3.31 -6.18
N SER A 14 6.22 -2.62 -7.31
CA SER A 14 5.92 -3.25 -8.60
C SER A 14 7.11 -3.35 -9.55
N GLY A 15 8.23 -2.66 -9.29
CA GLY A 15 9.32 -2.51 -10.26
C GLY A 15 8.86 -1.92 -11.61
N GLY A 16 7.77 -1.16 -11.60
CA GLY A 16 7.16 -0.59 -12.80
C GLY A 16 6.34 -1.56 -13.65
N VAL A 17 6.16 -2.83 -13.25
CA VAL A 17 5.49 -3.85 -14.09
C VAL A 17 3.96 -3.83 -13.97
N CYS A 18 3.41 -3.18 -12.93
CA CYS A 18 1.98 -3.07 -12.68
C CYS A 18 1.50 -1.63 -12.79
N PRO A 19 0.24 -1.38 -13.22
CA PRO A 19 -0.30 -0.03 -13.19
C PRO A 19 -0.47 0.47 -11.74
N PRO A 20 -0.33 1.79 -11.48
CA PRO A 20 -0.50 2.36 -10.14
C PRO A 20 -1.81 2.00 -9.45
N SER A 21 -2.90 1.87 -10.22
CA SER A 21 -4.21 1.46 -9.69
C SER A 21 -4.19 0.05 -9.10
N LYS A 22 -3.46 -0.89 -9.71
CA LYS A 22 -3.35 -2.26 -9.21
C LYS A 22 -2.56 -2.32 -7.91
N VAL A 23 -1.50 -1.51 -7.82
CA VAL A 23 -0.71 -1.38 -6.59
C VAL A 23 -1.55 -0.80 -5.44
N VAL A 24 -2.36 0.23 -5.70
CA VAL A 24 -3.27 0.79 -4.70
C VAL A 24 -4.37 -0.20 -4.30
N GLU A 25 -4.93 -0.95 -5.26
CA GLU A 25 -5.91 -2.00 -4.97
C GLU A 25 -5.33 -3.06 -4.04
N THR A 26 -4.18 -3.64 -4.39
CA THR A 26 -3.48 -4.64 -3.57
C THR A 26 -3.12 -4.11 -2.18
N LEU A 27 -2.66 -2.86 -2.08
CA LEU A 27 -2.42 -2.22 -0.79
C LEU A 27 -3.69 -2.18 0.08
N LEU A 28 -4.83 -1.81 -0.51
CA LEU A 28 -6.10 -1.77 0.22
C LEU A 28 -6.56 -3.16 0.64
N GLU A 29 -6.41 -4.18 -0.20
CA GLU A 29 -6.71 -5.58 0.15
C GLU A 29 -5.88 -6.03 1.37
N VAL A 30 -4.57 -5.78 1.35
CA VAL A 30 -3.67 -6.12 2.48
C VAL A 30 -4.08 -5.39 3.77
N LEU A 31 -4.44 -4.10 3.67
CA LEU A 31 -4.89 -3.32 4.83
C LEU A 31 -6.26 -3.77 5.37
N LEU A 32 -7.12 -4.36 4.54
CA LEU A 32 -8.40 -4.89 4.99
C LEU A 32 -8.24 -6.24 5.68
N ASP A 33 -7.27 -7.05 5.26
CA ASP A 33 -6.96 -8.34 5.88
C ASP A 33 -6.31 -8.17 7.27
N ASP A 34 -5.45 -7.16 7.44
CA ASP A 34 -4.79 -6.84 8.71
C ASP A 34 -4.82 -5.32 8.96
N PRO A 35 -5.93 -4.77 9.47
CA PRO A 35 -6.07 -3.33 9.64
C PRO A 35 -5.17 -2.80 10.77
N PRO A 36 -4.53 -1.62 10.60
CA PRO A 36 -3.71 -1.03 11.64
C PRO A 36 -4.55 -0.70 12.88
N VAL A 37 -3.88 -0.65 14.05
CA VAL A 37 -4.51 -0.22 15.31
C VAL A 37 -5.08 1.19 15.15
N GLY A 38 -6.40 1.34 15.30
CA GLY A 38 -7.13 2.59 15.07
C GLY A 38 -7.79 2.70 13.69
N GLY A 39 -7.63 1.70 12.83
CA GLY A 39 -8.27 1.59 11.52
C GLY A 39 -7.58 2.37 10.41
N ILE A 40 -8.08 2.18 9.18
CA ILE A 40 -7.52 2.82 7.98
C ILE A 40 -8.00 4.28 7.92
N PRO A 41 -7.11 5.29 7.90
CA PRO A 41 -7.50 6.69 7.83
C PRO A 41 -8.32 7.01 6.57
N ARG A 42 -9.26 7.97 6.62
CA ARG A 42 -10.03 8.39 5.43
C ARG A 42 -9.14 8.89 4.28
N ARG A 43 -7.98 9.47 4.62
CA ARG A 43 -6.95 9.99 3.73
C ARG A 43 -5.58 9.51 4.20
N PHE A 44 -4.80 8.89 3.33
CA PHE A 44 -3.42 8.49 3.63
C PHE A 44 -2.59 8.37 2.35
N ASP A 45 -1.27 8.38 2.52
CA ASP A 45 -0.30 8.05 1.48
C ASP A 45 0.37 6.70 1.77
N ALA A 46 0.81 6.01 0.71
CA ALA A 46 1.48 4.71 0.81
C ALA A 46 2.70 4.76 1.74
N SER A 47 3.54 5.79 1.67
CA SER A 47 4.75 5.92 2.50
C SER A 47 4.44 5.98 4.00
N SER A 48 3.35 6.63 4.39
CA SER A 48 2.91 6.70 5.79
C SER A 48 2.41 5.35 6.29
N ILE A 49 1.73 4.57 5.45
CA ILE A 49 1.34 3.20 5.78
C ILE A 49 2.56 2.29 5.95
N ARG A 50 3.55 2.39 5.07
CA ARG A 50 4.82 1.63 5.18
C ARG A 50 5.55 1.92 6.49
N ARG A 51 5.54 3.18 6.94
CA ARG A 51 6.11 3.56 8.25
C ARG A 51 5.31 3.00 9.43
N LEU A 52 3.99 2.96 9.31
CA LEU A 52 3.10 2.44 10.35
C LEU A 52 3.15 0.92 10.45
N MET A 53 3.26 0.23 9.32
CA MET A 53 3.24 -1.22 9.19
C MET A 53 4.41 -1.70 8.32
N PRO A 54 5.63 -1.82 8.85
CA PRO A 54 6.80 -2.18 8.05
C PRO A 54 6.67 -3.53 7.30
N ALA A 55 5.91 -4.47 7.86
CA ALA A 55 5.65 -5.77 7.23
C ALA A 55 4.76 -5.68 5.97
N ILE A 56 4.11 -4.55 5.73
CA ILE A 56 3.19 -4.38 4.60
C ILE A 56 3.90 -4.47 3.24
N ASP A 57 5.19 -4.12 3.21
CA ASP A 57 6.00 -4.17 2.00
C ASP A 57 6.11 -5.60 1.45
N GLU A 58 6.28 -6.58 2.33
CA GLU A 58 6.33 -8.00 1.98
C GLU A 58 4.97 -8.47 1.44
N SER A 59 3.90 -8.14 2.17
CA SER A 59 2.54 -8.56 1.85
C SER A 59 2.03 -8.00 0.53
N VAL A 60 2.35 -6.74 0.22
CA VAL A 60 1.97 -6.12 -1.06
C VAL A 60 2.75 -6.77 -2.20
N ARG A 61 4.07 -6.90 -2.09
CA ARG A 61 4.90 -7.53 -3.15
C ARG A 61 4.51 -8.98 -3.41
N ALA A 62 4.12 -9.74 -2.39
CA ALA A 62 3.70 -11.13 -2.55
C ALA A 62 2.38 -11.30 -3.34
N ARG A 63 1.63 -10.22 -3.55
CA ARG A 63 0.31 -10.20 -4.21
C ARG A 63 0.29 -9.41 -5.52
N LEU A 64 1.42 -8.82 -5.92
CA LEU A 64 1.60 -8.12 -7.19
C LEU A 64 2.22 -9.04 -8.24
#